data_AF-A0A934BKB0-F1
#
_entry.id   AF-A0A934BKB0-F1
#
_cell.length_a   1.000
_cell.length_b   1.000
_cell.length_c   1.000
_cell.angle_alpha   90.00
_cell.angle_beta   90.00
_cell.angle_gamma   90.00
#
_symmetry.space_group_name_H-M   'P 1'
#
loop_
_entity.id
_entity.type
_entity.pdbx_description
1 polymer ?
#
loop_
_entity_poly.entity_id
_entity_poly.type
_entity_poly.pdbx_seq_one_letter_code
_entity_poly.pdbx_strand_id
1 'polypeptide(L)'
;MRRIICLAGIMSLACAVATPLTAAPPTAWSRQELTGFMRQLAGYVVDHHMRRDNSPMRGKVYEFYDPVTHKQGYGAGWDTMHDGAFFANACILAYRATGDEFYLQTVRDWILPFYVRMANNSDTLFPDRTAAFSDGQKLPPERAGAMKGFIPYWWDDGHGVNFDAIAMKITIRQLLRDTSTITNDPENKEGALAGYSHGTSNHMALNMYPMFANGWLLTRDPAIAEAIHHLRQSRIQMINMDLPWLQVADFQANGDAAQAHKVAGNFDTLPWPPLKSAWWQAMVAKKKTALTPFHDEVQGDYCAAVIGKRVGPGAAKRLTQLTYDVIRLQDRWYGDKSRPRGEMYGAENHPPVFITDGKFESLAGGRPEILLASRLGPQILWACAQSLQLMRVFPDAWEGWFKGKYERAPEGWSEPPAAEVNATFRRELDEGLRYWRKDWQTRGYIRPHWSIGDKFPTKHYWQHRVSETGGYAHLVAACACYVMLLDGKNDWELAQTVRAPKR
;
A
#
# COMPACT_ATOMS: atom_id res chain seq x y z
N MET A 1 36.24 -12.06 -82.07
CA MET A 1 36.09 -10.90 -81.14
C MET A 1 34.77 -11.03 -80.38
N ARG A 2 34.80 -11.46 -79.11
CA ARG A 2 33.82 -11.16 -78.04
C ARG A 2 34.18 -11.97 -76.78
N ARG A 3 34.63 -11.21 -75.77
CA ARG A 3 34.64 -11.39 -74.31
C ARG A 3 34.51 -12.81 -73.73
N ILE A 4 35.57 -13.27 -73.06
CA ILE A 4 35.51 -14.29 -72.01
C ILE A 4 35.80 -13.58 -70.68
N ILE A 5 34.88 -13.72 -69.73
CA ILE A 5 34.95 -13.19 -68.36
C ILE A 5 35.64 -14.27 -67.51
N CYS A 6 36.77 -13.94 -66.89
CA CYS A 6 37.38 -14.75 -65.83
C CYS A 6 36.92 -14.23 -64.46
N LEU A 7 36.26 -15.11 -63.69
CA LEU A 7 35.97 -14.90 -62.28
C LEU A 7 37.26 -15.03 -61.44
N ALA A 8 37.53 -14.03 -60.60
CA ALA A 8 38.47 -14.12 -59.49
C ALA A 8 37.66 -14.07 -58.18
N GLY A 9 37.63 -15.19 -57.46
CA GLY A 9 37.06 -15.28 -56.12
C GLY A 9 38.00 -14.69 -55.08
N ILE A 10 37.53 -13.70 -54.33
CA ILE A 10 38.20 -13.13 -53.17
C ILE A 10 37.58 -13.78 -51.93
N MET A 11 38.34 -14.64 -51.25
CA MET A 11 38.07 -15.03 -49.87
C MET A 11 38.63 -13.93 -48.95
N SER A 12 37.75 -13.12 -48.36
CA SER A 12 38.12 -12.19 -47.28
C SER A 12 38.00 -12.89 -45.93
N LEU A 13 39.14 -13.05 -45.25
CA LEU A 13 39.22 -13.33 -43.81
C LEU A 13 38.59 -12.16 -43.04
N ALA A 14 37.44 -12.37 -42.41
CA ALA A 14 36.87 -11.42 -41.47
C ALA A 14 37.53 -11.60 -40.10
N CYS A 15 38.40 -10.66 -39.71
CA CYS A 15 38.79 -10.49 -38.31
C CYS A 15 37.55 -10.05 -37.51
N ALA A 16 37.00 -10.96 -36.71
CA ALA A 16 35.98 -10.63 -35.74
C ALA A 16 36.59 -9.70 -34.67
N VAL A 17 36.23 -8.41 -34.74
CA VAL A 17 36.43 -7.49 -33.63
C VAL A 17 35.53 -7.97 -32.50
N ALA A 18 36.12 -8.52 -31.45
CA ALA A 18 35.41 -8.85 -30.22
C ALA A 18 34.79 -7.56 -29.68
N THR A 19 33.48 -7.41 -29.85
CA THR A 19 32.69 -6.45 -29.06
C THR A 19 32.98 -6.71 -27.59
N PRO A 20 33.43 -5.71 -26.81
CA PRO A 20 33.62 -5.90 -25.39
C PRO A 20 32.29 -6.32 -24.79
N LEU A 21 32.33 -7.41 -24.01
CA LEU A 21 31.22 -7.89 -23.21
C LEU A 21 30.56 -6.70 -22.51
N THR A 22 29.28 -6.56 -22.82
CA THR A 22 28.29 -5.71 -22.15
C THR A 22 28.67 -5.38 -20.71
N ALA A 23 28.83 -4.09 -20.43
CA ALA A 23 28.99 -3.56 -19.09
C ALA A 23 27.94 -4.18 -18.14
N ALA A 24 28.37 -4.60 -16.96
CA ALA A 24 27.48 -5.10 -15.91
C ALA A 24 26.33 -4.09 -15.68
N PRO A 25 25.10 -4.57 -15.38
CA PRO A 25 24.00 -3.67 -15.04
C PRO A 25 24.44 -2.78 -13.86
N PRO A 26 24.04 -1.49 -13.82
CA PRO A 26 24.48 -0.59 -12.76
C PRO A 26 24.12 -1.17 -11.39
N THR A 27 25.14 -1.42 -10.55
CA THR A 27 25.09 -2.40 -9.46
C THR A 27 24.36 -1.94 -8.19
N ALA A 28 23.97 -0.67 -8.08
CA ALA A 28 23.12 -0.17 -7.00
C ALA A 28 22.36 1.08 -7.47
N TRP A 29 21.22 1.37 -6.85
CA TRP A 29 20.53 2.64 -7.04
C TRP A 29 21.32 3.78 -6.38
N SER A 30 21.55 4.88 -7.11
CA SER A 30 22.03 6.12 -6.50
C SER A 30 20.90 6.89 -5.83
N ARG A 31 21.25 7.75 -4.87
CA ARG A 31 20.29 8.69 -4.23
C ARG A 31 19.58 9.56 -5.27
N GLN A 32 20.31 10.07 -6.27
CA GLN A 32 19.74 10.92 -7.32
C GLN A 32 18.73 10.16 -8.18
N GLU A 33 19.02 8.91 -8.56
CA GLU A 33 18.08 8.10 -9.33
C GLU A 33 16.80 7.79 -8.55
N LEU A 34 16.91 7.43 -7.27
CA LEU A 34 15.74 7.15 -6.43
C LEU A 34 14.89 8.40 -6.23
N THR A 35 15.50 9.52 -5.88
CA THR A 35 14.78 10.79 -5.67
C THR A 35 14.14 11.29 -6.96
N GLY A 36 14.81 11.17 -8.10
CA GLY A 36 14.25 11.49 -9.42
C GLY A 36 13.06 10.60 -9.78
N PHE A 37 13.16 9.29 -9.59
CA PHE A 37 12.05 8.38 -9.87
C PHE A 37 10.86 8.60 -8.92
N MET A 38 11.13 8.72 -7.62
CA MET A 38 10.14 9.06 -6.59
C MET A 38 9.41 10.37 -6.90
N ARG A 39 10.11 11.37 -7.47
CA ARG A 39 9.53 12.64 -7.87
C ARG A 39 8.57 12.49 -9.04
N GLN A 40 8.93 11.71 -10.05
CA GLN A 40 8.09 11.46 -11.22
C GLN A 40 6.78 10.77 -10.81
N LEU A 41 6.87 9.75 -9.96
CA LEU A 41 5.72 9.02 -9.44
C LEU A 41 4.76 9.95 -8.67
N ALA A 42 5.28 10.72 -7.72
CA ALA A 42 4.46 11.61 -6.91
C ALA A 42 3.88 12.78 -7.73
N GLY A 43 4.64 13.31 -8.69
CA GLY A 43 4.15 14.30 -9.65
C GLY A 43 2.94 13.80 -10.43
N TYR A 44 3.00 12.55 -10.91
CA TYR A 44 1.88 11.96 -11.65
C TYR A 44 0.60 11.83 -10.80
N VAL A 45 0.71 11.38 -9.55
CA VAL A 45 -0.45 11.32 -8.66
C VAL A 45 -1.05 12.72 -8.45
N VAL A 46 -0.19 13.73 -8.20
CA VAL A 46 -0.63 15.12 -8.03
C VAL A 46 -1.31 15.68 -9.29
N ASP A 47 -0.81 15.33 -10.48
CA ASP A 47 -1.32 15.86 -11.74
C ASP A 47 -2.58 15.15 -12.24
N HIS A 48 -2.70 13.85 -11.98
CA HIS A 48 -3.73 13.00 -12.59
C HIS A 48 -4.73 12.41 -11.60
N HIS A 49 -4.29 12.04 -10.40
CA HIS A 49 -5.16 11.41 -9.40
C HIS A 49 -5.70 12.38 -8.35
N MET A 50 -5.02 13.51 -8.11
CA MET A 50 -5.46 14.47 -7.10
C MET A 50 -6.42 15.51 -7.69
N ARG A 51 -7.49 15.79 -6.94
CA ARG A 51 -8.43 16.86 -7.24
C ARG A 51 -7.89 18.21 -6.77
N ARG A 52 -7.62 19.10 -7.72
CA ARG A 52 -6.97 20.41 -7.49
C ARG A 52 -7.84 21.64 -7.76
N ASP A 53 -9.08 21.44 -8.19
CA ASP A 53 -10.04 22.53 -8.39
C ASP A 53 -10.56 23.09 -7.04
N ASN A 54 -11.30 24.19 -7.07
CA ASN A 54 -11.88 24.83 -5.88
C ASN A 54 -13.16 24.11 -5.36
N SER A 55 -13.27 22.81 -5.62
CA SER A 55 -14.37 21.96 -5.13
C SER A 55 -14.21 21.70 -3.62
N PRO A 56 -15.31 21.38 -2.90
CA PRO A 56 -15.26 20.73 -1.58
C PRO A 56 -14.42 19.44 -1.55
N MET A 57 -14.09 18.87 -2.71
CA MET A 57 -13.24 17.71 -2.90
C MET A 57 -11.77 18.03 -3.14
N ARG A 58 -11.38 19.32 -3.09
CA ARG A 58 -9.99 19.74 -3.19
C ARG A 58 -9.12 18.96 -2.21
N GLY A 59 -8.08 18.32 -2.73
CA GLY A 59 -7.15 17.48 -1.98
C GLY A 59 -7.52 16.00 -1.91
N LYS A 60 -8.70 15.59 -2.40
CA LYS A 60 -9.01 14.16 -2.61
C LYS A 60 -8.03 13.59 -3.62
N VAL A 61 -7.49 12.42 -3.32
CA VAL A 61 -6.74 11.61 -4.28
C VAL A 61 -7.60 10.40 -4.64
N TYR A 62 -7.87 10.23 -5.92
CA TYR A 62 -8.63 9.11 -6.44
C TYR A 62 -7.74 7.85 -6.53
N GLU A 63 -8.27 6.71 -6.11
CA GLU A 63 -7.64 5.41 -6.33
C GLU A 63 -7.27 5.23 -7.80
N PHE A 64 -8.22 5.48 -8.71
CA PHE A 64 -8.05 5.22 -10.14
C PHE A 64 -8.07 6.46 -11.04
N TYR A 65 -7.31 6.38 -12.13
CA TYR A 65 -7.30 7.35 -13.22
C TYR A 65 -7.22 6.67 -14.60
N ASP A 66 -8.00 7.16 -15.57
CA ASP A 66 -7.90 6.77 -16.99
C ASP A 66 -6.94 7.72 -17.74
N PRO A 67 -5.70 7.33 -18.06
CA PRO A 67 -4.83 8.13 -18.93
C PRO A 67 -5.38 8.36 -20.34
N VAL A 68 -6.29 7.51 -20.84
CA VAL A 68 -6.86 7.64 -22.20
C VAL A 68 -8.06 8.59 -22.22
N THR A 69 -8.93 8.50 -21.21
CA THR A 69 -10.13 9.38 -21.14
C THR A 69 -9.93 10.60 -20.24
N HIS A 70 -8.79 10.69 -19.56
CA HIS A 70 -8.48 11.71 -18.56
C HIS A 70 -9.52 11.80 -17.44
N LYS A 71 -10.16 10.68 -17.09
CA LYS A 71 -11.17 10.62 -16.05
C LYS A 71 -10.57 10.16 -14.72
N GLN A 72 -10.92 10.90 -13.67
CA GLN A 72 -10.66 10.55 -12.27
C GLN A 72 -11.86 9.79 -11.72
N GLY A 73 -11.61 8.65 -11.09
CA GLY A 73 -12.68 7.81 -10.57
C GLY A 73 -13.54 7.15 -11.66
N TYR A 74 -14.21 6.05 -11.32
CA TYR A 74 -15.01 5.28 -12.28
C TYR A 74 -16.49 5.15 -11.96
N GLY A 75 -17.00 5.84 -10.93
CA GLY A 75 -18.44 5.82 -10.60
C GLY A 75 -19.02 4.40 -10.36
N ALA A 76 -18.17 3.40 -10.13
CA ALA A 76 -18.51 1.99 -10.23
C ALA A 76 -18.25 1.17 -8.96
N GLY A 77 -17.93 1.77 -7.81
CA GLY A 77 -17.49 0.96 -6.65
C GLY A 77 -16.16 1.35 -6.05
N TRP A 78 -15.43 2.28 -6.69
CA TRP A 78 -13.97 2.26 -6.65
C TRP A 78 -13.38 3.67 -6.58
N ASP A 79 -14.09 4.54 -5.87
CA ASP A 79 -13.72 5.94 -5.66
C ASP A 79 -13.12 6.12 -4.27
N THR A 80 -12.37 5.10 -3.85
CA THR A 80 -11.91 4.88 -2.49
C THR A 80 -10.87 5.93 -2.13
N MET A 81 -10.77 6.19 -0.84
CA MET A 81 -9.92 7.22 -0.28
C MET A 81 -8.73 6.64 0.47
N HIS A 82 -8.63 5.32 0.65
CA HIS A 82 -7.53 4.72 1.40
C HIS A 82 -6.19 4.94 0.72
N ASP A 83 -6.17 4.90 -0.61
CA ASP A 83 -4.99 5.16 -1.44
C ASP A 83 -4.44 6.58 -1.29
N GLY A 84 -5.32 7.57 -1.15
CA GLY A 84 -4.89 8.93 -0.86
C GLY A 84 -4.24 9.06 0.53
N ALA A 85 -4.67 8.24 1.50
CA ALA A 85 -4.02 8.20 2.80
C ALA A 85 -2.65 7.52 2.73
N PHE A 86 -2.49 6.44 1.96
CA PHE A 86 -1.19 5.85 1.65
C PHE A 86 -0.27 6.86 0.97
N PHE A 87 -0.77 7.58 -0.04
CA PHE A 87 0.01 8.55 -0.78
C PHE A 87 0.45 9.74 0.09
N ALA A 88 -0.42 10.24 0.95
CA ALA A 88 -0.06 11.28 1.92
C ALA A 88 1.04 10.80 2.88
N ASN A 89 0.91 9.59 3.42
CA ASN A 89 1.93 9.00 4.27
C ASN A 89 3.27 8.84 3.52
N ALA A 90 3.23 8.39 2.28
CA ALA A 90 4.40 8.26 1.41
C ALA A 90 5.07 9.62 1.14
N CYS A 91 4.30 10.68 0.90
CA CYS A 91 4.83 12.03 0.77
C CYS A 91 5.48 12.53 2.07
N ILE A 92 4.91 12.22 3.24
CA ILE A 92 5.56 12.56 4.53
C ILE A 92 6.91 11.85 4.66
N LEU A 93 6.98 10.55 4.32
CA LEU A 93 8.24 9.80 4.30
C LEU A 93 9.25 10.40 3.30
N ALA A 94 8.79 10.75 2.10
CA ALA A 94 9.61 11.36 1.06
C ALA A 94 10.18 12.72 1.49
N TYR A 95 9.36 13.58 2.12
CA TYR A 95 9.83 14.84 2.71
C TYR A 95 10.90 14.59 3.77
N ARG A 96 10.67 13.63 4.69
CA ARG A 96 11.66 13.27 5.72
C ARG A 96 12.97 12.77 5.13
N ALA A 97 12.91 11.99 4.04
CA ALA A 97 14.09 11.44 3.38
C ALA A 97 14.91 12.49 2.61
N THR A 98 14.25 13.53 2.10
CA THR A 98 14.84 14.42 1.07
C THR A 98 14.89 15.89 1.45
N GLY A 99 13.98 16.38 2.29
CA GLY A 99 13.73 17.79 2.51
C GLY A 99 13.05 18.51 1.34
N ASP A 100 12.60 17.79 0.31
CA ASP A 100 11.96 18.40 -0.87
C ASP A 100 10.56 18.93 -0.53
N GLU A 101 10.42 20.25 -0.57
CA GLU A 101 9.22 21.01 -0.19
C GLU A 101 7.96 20.62 -0.95
N PHE A 102 8.07 20.05 -2.15
CA PHE A 102 6.88 19.59 -2.88
C PHE A 102 6.09 18.55 -2.11
N TYR A 103 6.77 17.60 -1.46
CA TYR A 103 6.10 16.56 -0.71
C TYR A 103 5.40 17.16 0.52
N LEU A 104 6.05 18.11 1.19
CA LEU A 104 5.45 18.84 2.31
C LEU A 104 4.23 19.64 1.84
N GLN A 105 4.36 20.43 0.77
CA GLN A 105 3.27 21.25 0.23
C GLN A 105 2.10 20.39 -0.27
N THR A 106 2.37 19.27 -0.95
CA THR A 106 1.34 18.32 -1.39
C THR A 106 0.50 17.83 -0.21
N VAL A 107 1.16 17.43 0.88
CA VAL A 107 0.45 16.91 2.06
C VAL A 107 -0.23 18.03 2.85
N ARG A 108 0.49 19.12 3.14
CA ARG A 108 0.04 20.20 4.01
C ARG A 108 -1.04 21.08 3.38
N ASP A 109 -0.93 21.34 2.08
CA ASP A 109 -1.76 22.35 1.41
C ASP A 109 -2.92 21.72 0.63
N TRP A 110 -2.87 20.39 0.38
CA TRP A 110 -3.91 19.67 -0.36
C TRP A 110 -4.50 18.51 0.43
N ILE A 111 -3.71 17.48 0.72
CA ILE A 111 -4.28 16.20 1.16
C ILE A 111 -4.77 16.26 2.61
N LEU A 112 -3.93 16.63 3.59
CA LEU A 112 -4.35 16.68 5.00
C LEU A 112 -5.57 17.59 5.23
N PRO A 113 -5.66 18.81 4.67
CA PRO A 113 -6.85 19.64 4.81
C PRO A 113 -8.16 18.95 4.38
N PHE A 114 -8.11 18.12 3.33
CA PHE A 114 -9.27 17.34 2.90
C PHE A 114 -9.66 16.31 3.96
N TYR A 115 -8.75 15.40 4.31
CA TYR A 115 -9.06 14.30 5.24
C TYR A 115 -9.37 14.77 6.66
N VAL A 116 -8.71 15.83 7.15
CA VAL A 116 -9.01 16.44 8.45
C VAL A 116 -10.41 17.04 8.46
N ARG A 117 -10.80 17.77 7.39
CA ARG A 117 -12.16 18.30 7.26
C ARG A 117 -13.18 17.18 7.27
N MET A 118 -12.91 16.07 6.59
CA MET A 118 -13.79 14.91 6.56
C MET A 118 -13.95 14.30 7.95
N ALA A 119 -12.87 14.07 8.68
CA ALA A 119 -12.94 13.51 10.03
C ALA A 119 -13.60 14.46 11.04
N ASN A 120 -13.24 15.74 11.05
CA ASN A 120 -13.72 16.69 12.07
C ASN A 120 -15.13 17.20 11.84
N ASN A 121 -15.65 17.08 10.61
CA ASN A 121 -17.00 17.56 10.26
C ASN A 121 -17.90 16.44 9.72
N SER A 122 -17.56 15.17 9.93
CA SER A 122 -18.36 14.04 9.45
C SER A 122 -19.78 14.02 10.02
N ASP A 123 -19.99 14.63 11.18
CA ASP A 123 -21.31 14.84 11.79
C ASP A 123 -22.21 15.73 10.92
N THR A 124 -21.65 16.79 10.34
CA THR A 124 -22.37 17.72 9.48
C THR A 124 -22.45 17.20 8.04
N LEU A 125 -21.40 16.52 7.57
CA LEU A 125 -21.32 15.95 6.22
C LEU A 125 -22.22 14.71 6.08
N PHE A 126 -22.44 13.97 7.18
CA PHE A 126 -23.25 12.74 7.22
C PHE A 126 -24.24 12.78 8.41
N PRO A 127 -25.24 13.68 8.38
CA PRO A 127 -26.17 13.87 9.50
C PRO A 127 -27.11 12.67 9.69
N ASP A 128 -27.35 11.90 8.62
CA ASP A 128 -28.10 10.65 8.66
C ASP A 128 -27.21 9.48 8.20
N ARG A 129 -26.72 8.72 9.18
CA ARG A 129 -25.89 7.53 8.94
C ARG A 129 -26.70 6.28 8.60
N THR A 130 -28.03 6.33 8.63
CA THR A 130 -28.86 5.16 8.31
C THR A 130 -28.81 4.80 6.82
N ALA A 131 -28.47 5.76 5.96
CA ALA A 131 -28.20 5.55 4.53
C ALA A 131 -26.89 4.79 4.25
N ALA A 132 -26.10 4.48 5.28
CA ALA A 132 -24.83 3.76 5.16
C ALA A 132 -24.96 2.24 5.35
N PHE A 133 -26.16 1.65 5.22
CA PHE A 133 -26.38 0.19 5.28
C PHE A 133 -27.19 -0.25 4.07
N SER A 134 -26.66 -1.23 3.32
CA SER A 134 -27.18 -1.64 2.00
C SER A 134 -28.41 -2.53 2.06
N ASP A 135 -28.75 -3.08 3.23
CA ASP A 135 -29.83 -4.06 3.41
C ASP A 135 -31.06 -3.49 4.14
N GLY A 136 -31.11 -2.17 4.35
CA GLY A 136 -32.18 -1.53 5.12
C GLY A 136 -32.11 -1.82 6.62
N GLN A 137 -31.02 -2.42 7.14
CA GLN A 137 -30.79 -2.48 8.57
C GLN A 137 -30.62 -1.07 9.11
N LYS A 138 -31.57 -0.69 9.97
CA LYS A 138 -31.41 0.51 10.78
C LYS A 138 -30.32 0.23 11.80
N LEU A 139 -29.34 1.14 11.89
CA LEU A 139 -28.49 1.21 13.07
C LEU A 139 -29.38 1.22 14.32
N PRO A 140 -28.95 0.55 15.40
CA PRO A 140 -29.55 0.77 16.70
C PRO A 140 -29.64 2.29 16.98
N PRO A 141 -30.72 2.81 17.58
CA PRO A 141 -30.90 4.25 17.78
C PRO A 141 -29.70 4.95 18.44
N GLU A 142 -29.00 4.26 19.33
CA GLU A 142 -27.78 4.73 20.01
C GLU A 142 -26.55 4.88 19.09
N ARG A 143 -26.58 4.27 17.90
CA ARG A 143 -25.57 4.40 16.85
C ARG A 143 -26.06 5.25 15.67
N ALA A 144 -27.35 5.61 15.64
CA ALA A 144 -27.91 6.51 14.65
C ALA A 144 -27.49 7.98 14.89
N GLY A 145 -27.80 8.89 13.97
CA GLY A 145 -27.52 10.34 14.12
C GLY A 145 -26.12 10.77 13.68
N ALA A 146 -25.77 12.04 13.90
CA ALA A 146 -24.52 12.63 13.45
C ALA A 146 -23.33 12.30 14.38
N MET A 147 -22.12 12.10 13.83
CA MET A 147 -20.91 11.82 14.63
C MET A 147 -19.63 12.26 13.91
N LYS A 148 -18.71 12.88 14.64
CA LYS A 148 -17.36 13.21 14.16
C LYS A 148 -16.47 11.96 14.09
N GLY A 149 -15.55 11.91 13.13
CA GLY A 149 -14.66 10.78 12.85
C GLY A 149 -15.32 9.61 12.12
N PHE A 150 -16.60 9.74 11.78
CA PHE A 150 -17.30 8.74 10.98
C PHE A 150 -16.68 8.68 9.59
N ILE A 151 -16.26 7.48 9.19
CA ILE A 151 -15.77 7.18 7.85
C ILE A 151 -16.75 6.19 7.24
N PRO A 152 -17.48 6.57 6.17
CA PRO A 152 -18.38 5.65 5.49
C PRO A 152 -17.61 4.53 4.80
N TYR A 153 -18.12 3.29 4.83
CA TYR A 153 -17.47 2.16 4.17
C TYR A 153 -17.33 2.34 2.65
N TRP A 154 -18.21 3.10 2.01
CA TRP A 154 -18.08 3.37 0.58
C TRP A 154 -16.93 4.30 0.19
N TRP A 155 -16.19 4.85 1.17
CA TRP A 155 -14.84 5.43 0.95
C TRP A 155 -13.72 4.40 1.02
N ASP A 156 -14.01 3.20 1.50
CA ASP A 156 -13.06 2.11 1.63
C ASP A 156 -13.09 1.20 0.41
N ASP A 157 -14.26 0.63 0.10
CA ASP A 157 -14.48 -0.32 -1.03
C ASP A 157 -15.90 -0.15 -1.64
N GLY A 158 -16.43 1.07 -1.79
CA GLY A 158 -17.80 1.26 -2.30
C GLY A 158 -17.94 2.32 -3.39
N HIS A 159 -19.19 2.49 -3.88
CA HIS A 159 -19.52 3.13 -5.17
C HIS A 159 -19.20 4.62 -5.33
N GLY A 160 -18.45 5.20 -4.39
CA GLY A 160 -18.01 6.59 -4.42
C GLY A 160 -19.14 7.57 -4.12
N VAL A 161 -18.79 8.77 -3.67
CA VAL A 161 -19.72 9.90 -3.61
C VAL A 161 -19.02 11.15 -4.12
N ASN A 162 -19.73 11.87 -5.00
CA ASN A 162 -19.35 13.19 -5.46
C ASN A 162 -20.00 14.25 -4.55
N PHE A 163 -19.21 14.98 -3.76
CA PHE A 163 -19.71 16.04 -2.87
C PHE A 163 -20.18 17.28 -3.62
N ASP A 164 -19.79 17.50 -4.88
CA ASP A 164 -20.36 18.57 -5.71
C ASP A 164 -21.87 18.36 -5.88
N ALA A 165 -22.33 17.11 -5.91
CA ALA A 165 -23.75 16.81 -6.02
C ALA A 165 -24.51 17.02 -4.69
N ILE A 166 -23.85 16.86 -3.53
CA ILE A 166 -24.41 17.25 -2.22
C ILE A 166 -24.59 18.77 -2.16
N ALA A 167 -23.60 19.54 -2.64
CA ALA A 167 -23.68 21.00 -2.73
C ALA A 167 -24.80 21.49 -3.68
N MET A 168 -25.15 20.69 -4.69
CA MET A 168 -26.25 20.97 -5.62
C MET A 168 -27.66 20.69 -5.05
N LYS A 169 -27.80 20.32 -3.76
CA LYS A 169 -29.06 19.88 -3.14
C LYS A 169 -29.74 18.73 -3.89
N ILE A 170 -28.96 17.97 -4.66
CA ILE A 170 -29.41 16.78 -5.35
C ILE A 170 -29.59 15.72 -4.26
N THR A 171 -30.79 15.16 -4.15
CA THR A 171 -31.05 14.10 -3.18
C THR A 171 -30.11 12.93 -3.45
N ILE A 172 -29.70 12.19 -2.40
CA ILE A 172 -28.89 10.96 -2.56
C ILE A 172 -29.48 10.10 -3.68
N ARG A 173 -30.81 9.95 -3.74
CA ARG A 173 -31.56 9.23 -4.79
C ARG A 173 -31.33 9.71 -6.24
N GLN A 174 -31.10 11.01 -6.46
CA GLN A 174 -30.84 11.59 -7.78
C GLN A 174 -29.36 11.47 -8.20
N LEU A 175 -28.44 11.52 -7.23
CA LEU A 175 -27.00 11.29 -7.36
C LEU A 175 -26.66 9.94 -8.02
N LEU A 176 -27.61 9.01 -7.93
CA LEU A 176 -27.41 7.60 -8.25
C LEU A 176 -28.01 7.17 -9.58
N ARG A 177 -28.74 8.06 -10.27
CA ARG A 177 -29.14 7.81 -11.67
C ARG A 177 -27.98 7.97 -12.65
N ASP A 178 -27.00 8.82 -12.36
CA ASP A 178 -25.84 9.03 -13.24
C ASP A 178 -24.78 7.94 -13.15
N THR A 179 -24.61 7.26 -12.00
CA THR A 179 -23.72 6.09 -11.87
C THR A 179 -24.23 4.86 -12.64
N SER A 180 -25.54 4.76 -12.87
CA SER A 180 -26.17 3.69 -13.66
C SER A 180 -25.74 3.67 -15.13
N THR A 181 -25.25 4.79 -15.67
CA THR A 181 -24.85 4.87 -17.09
C THR A 181 -23.52 4.19 -17.39
N ILE A 182 -22.73 3.86 -16.35
CA ILE A 182 -21.43 3.19 -16.51
C ILE A 182 -21.49 1.71 -16.10
N THR A 183 -22.38 1.30 -15.20
CA THR A 183 -22.44 -0.09 -14.71
C THR A 183 -23.58 -0.94 -15.27
N ASN A 184 -24.60 -0.39 -15.94
CA ASN A 184 -25.70 -1.19 -16.52
C ASN A 184 -26.25 -2.23 -15.52
N ASP A 185 -26.28 -1.92 -14.22
CA ASP A 185 -26.79 -2.83 -13.19
C ASP A 185 -28.33 -2.77 -13.19
N PRO A 186 -29.03 -3.81 -13.67
CA PRO A 186 -30.48 -3.80 -13.79
C PRO A 186 -31.19 -3.98 -12.44
N GLU A 187 -30.48 -4.27 -11.34
CA GLU A 187 -31.07 -4.48 -10.01
C GLU A 187 -31.09 -3.20 -9.15
N ASN A 188 -30.23 -2.20 -9.43
CA ASN A 188 -30.22 -0.92 -8.69
C ASN A 188 -31.13 0.17 -9.32
N LYS A 189 -32.38 -0.16 -9.61
CA LYS A 189 -33.35 0.76 -10.25
C LYS A 189 -33.77 1.96 -9.39
N GLU A 190 -33.55 1.89 -8.08
CA GLU A 190 -33.97 2.92 -7.12
C GLU A 190 -32.92 3.98 -6.81
N GLY A 191 -31.73 3.83 -7.39
CA GLY A 191 -30.62 4.70 -7.14
C GLY A 191 -29.88 4.35 -5.85
N ALA A 192 -30.48 3.93 -4.72
CA ALA A 192 -29.79 3.71 -3.42
C ALA A 192 -28.27 3.45 -3.49
N LEU A 193 -27.46 4.13 -2.65
CA LEU A 193 -26.00 3.96 -2.52
C LEU A 193 -25.71 2.45 -2.56
N ALA A 194 -25.41 1.91 -3.74
CA ALA A 194 -25.13 0.50 -3.88
C ALA A 194 -23.70 0.32 -3.42
N GLY A 195 -23.42 -0.84 -2.82
CA GLY A 195 -22.21 -1.08 -2.07
C GLY A 195 -22.56 -1.47 -0.65
N TYR A 196 -22.08 -2.65 -0.25
CA TYR A 196 -22.15 -3.09 1.13
C TYR A 196 -21.46 -2.06 2.02
N SER A 197 -22.18 -1.46 2.96
CA SER A 197 -21.57 -0.68 4.02
C SER A 197 -22.05 -1.26 5.34
N HIS A 198 -21.14 -1.90 6.07
CA HIS A 198 -21.42 -2.48 7.40
C HIS A 198 -21.30 -1.41 8.50
N GLY A 199 -21.41 -0.13 8.14
CA GLY A 199 -21.22 1.01 9.04
C GLY A 199 -19.91 1.74 8.78
N THR A 200 -19.11 1.94 9.83
CA THR A 200 -17.86 2.68 9.71
C THR A 200 -16.70 1.78 9.31
N SER A 201 -15.89 2.18 8.32
CA SER A 201 -14.79 1.33 7.88
C SER A 201 -13.63 1.29 8.88
N ASN A 202 -13.23 0.06 9.22
CA ASN A 202 -12.02 -0.24 9.99
C ASN A 202 -10.76 -0.20 9.13
N HIS A 203 -10.84 -0.71 7.90
CA HIS A 203 -9.69 -0.78 7.01
C HIS A 203 -9.29 0.63 6.52
N MET A 204 -10.25 1.48 6.16
CA MET A 204 -9.99 2.89 5.92
C MET A 204 -9.46 3.62 7.16
N ALA A 205 -9.96 3.32 8.36
CA ALA A 205 -9.39 3.89 9.59
C ALA A 205 -7.92 3.44 9.79
N LEU A 206 -7.61 2.18 9.50
CA LEU A 206 -6.25 1.63 9.52
C LEU A 206 -5.33 2.36 8.53
N ASN A 207 -5.87 2.84 7.40
CA ASN A 207 -5.11 3.53 6.36
C ASN A 207 -5.01 5.04 6.63
N MET A 208 -6.00 5.66 7.27
CA MET A 208 -5.97 7.08 7.66
C MET A 208 -5.09 7.37 8.87
N TYR A 209 -4.96 6.43 9.82
CA TYR A 209 -4.22 6.71 11.04
C TYR A 209 -2.72 6.99 10.80
N PRO A 210 -1.96 6.27 9.96
CA PRO A 210 -0.54 6.54 9.74
C PRO A 210 -0.38 7.91 9.11
N MET A 211 -1.25 8.27 8.16
CA MET A 211 -1.28 9.61 7.56
C MET A 211 -1.50 10.69 8.62
N PHE A 212 -2.53 10.58 9.45
CA PHE A 212 -2.80 11.60 10.46
C PHE A 212 -1.71 11.67 11.53
N ALA A 213 -1.28 10.54 12.06
CA ALA A 213 -0.26 10.53 13.10
C ALA A 213 1.09 11.04 12.58
N ASN A 214 1.51 10.64 11.38
CA ASN A 214 2.72 11.20 10.76
C ASN A 214 2.55 12.67 10.36
N GLY A 215 1.35 13.06 9.91
CA GLY A 215 1.00 14.44 9.62
C GLY A 215 1.12 15.31 10.87
N TRP A 216 0.57 14.86 12.00
CA TRP A 216 0.68 15.54 13.29
C TRP A 216 2.12 15.56 13.81
N LEU A 217 2.88 14.48 13.70
CA LEU A 217 4.31 14.47 14.03
C LEU A 217 5.08 15.50 13.20
N LEU A 218 4.70 15.69 11.94
CA LEU A 218 5.34 16.63 11.02
C LEU A 218 4.96 18.08 11.31
N THR A 219 3.67 18.39 11.52
CA THR A 219 3.14 19.77 11.55
C THR A 219 2.78 20.27 12.94
N ARG A 220 2.49 19.38 13.90
CA ARG A 220 1.88 19.69 15.20
C ARG A 220 0.53 20.41 15.11
N ASP A 221 -0.16 20.28 13.99
CA ASP A 221 -1.45 20.94 13.76
C ASP A 221 -2.53 20.37 14.71
N PRO A 222 -3.15 21.19 15.58
CA PRO A 222 -4.19 20.73 16.50
C PRO A 222 -5.43 20.16 15.79
N ALA A 223 -5.74 20.60 14.57
CA ALA A 223 -6.87 20.05 13.82
C ALA A 223 -6.64 18.58 13.43
N ILE A 224 -5.38 18.18 13.22
CA ILE A 224 -5.04 16.77 12.97
C ILE A 224 -5.17 15.97 14.27
N ALA A 225 -4.76 16.51 15.42
CA ALA A 225 -4.94 15.86 16.71
C ALA A 225 -6.43 15.62 17.00
N GLU A 226 -7.28 16.62 16.74
CA GLU A 226 -8.73 16.50 16.84
C GLU A 226 -9.28 15.41 15.89
N ALA A 227 -8.77 15.32 14.66
CA ALA A 227 -9.17 14.29 13.69
C ALA A 227 -8.83 12.87 14.15
N ILE A 228 -7.64 12.69 14.74
CA ILE A 228 -7.22 11.40 15.32
C ILE A 228 -8.16 11.02 16.47
N HIS A 229 -8.46 11.98 17.36
CA HIS A 229 -9.34 11.75 18.49
C HIS A 229 -10.74 11.33 18.04
N HIS A 230 -11.36 12.07 17.12
CA HIS A 230 -12.66 11.74 16.57
C HIS A 230 -12.67 10.39 15.86
N LEU A 231 -11.63 10.09 15.09
CA LEU A 231 -11.49 8.80 14.42
C LEU A 231 -11.50 7.65 15.43
N ARG A 232 -10.78 7.77 16.56
CA ARG A 232 -10.81 6.78 17.65
C ARG A 232 -12.19 6.69 18.29
N GLN A 233 -12.76 7.81 18.73
CA GLN A 233 -14.05 7.83 19.44
C GLN A 233 -15.16 7.20 18.61
N SER A 234 -15.20 7.49 17.30
CA SER A 234 -16.21 6.91 16.43
C SER A 234 -16.09 5.39 16.28
N ARG A 235 -14.89 4.79 16.31
CA ARG A 235 -14.73 3.32 16.32
C ARG A 235 -15.21 2.70 17.63
N ILE A 236 -14.87 3.32 18.76
CA ILE A 236 -15.36 2.88 20.07
C ILE A 236 -16.89 2.90 20.09
N GLN A 237 -17.51 3.98 19.64
CA GLN A 237 -18.96 4.15 19.70
C GLN A 237 -19.72 3.28 18.68
N MET A 238 -19.21 3.14 17.45
CA MET A 238 -19.93 2.44 16.37
C MET A 238 -19.84 0.92 16.45
N ILE A 239 -18.67 0.40 16.84
CA ILE A 239 -18.36 -1.03 16.73
C ILE A 239 -17.73 -1.59 18.00
N ASN A 240 -17.66 -0.80 19.08
CA ASN A 240 -17.07 -1.21 20.36
C ASN A 240 -15.62 -1.68 20.23
N MET A 241 -14.84 -1.05 19.34
CA MET A 241 -13.43 -1.37 19.11
C MET A 241 -12.55 -0.15 19.43
N ASP A 242 -11.72 -0.27 20.47
CA ASP A 242 -10.64 0.68 20.76
C ASP A 242 -9.32 0.19 20.16
N LEU A 243 -9.10 0.50 18.89
CA LEU A 243 -8.00 -0.05 18.09
C LEU A 243 -6.64 0.45 18.61
N PRO A 244 -5.69 -0.43 18.98
CA PRO A 244 -4.44 -0.03 19.64
C PRO A 244 -3.60 1.01 18.89
N TRP A 245 -3.57 0.97 17.55
CA TRP A 245 -2.85 1.95 16.74
C TRP A 245 -3.51 3.35 16.77
N LEU A 246 -4.85 3.45 16.86
CA LEU A 246 -5.54 4.73 17.12
C LEU A 246 -5.25 5.24 18.52
N GLN A 247 -5.21 4.34 19.52
CA GLN A 247 -4.85 4.72 20.88
C GLN A 247 -3.47 5.37 20.92
N VAL A 248 -2.46 4.74 20.31
CA VAL A 248 -1.10 5.29 20.25
C VAL A 248 -1.10 6.67 19.59
N ALA A 249 -1.76 6.83 18.45
CA ALA A 249 -1.84 8.11 17.76
C ALA A 249 -2.53 9.19 18.60
N ASP A 250 -3.65 8.87 19.23
CA ASP A 250 -4.47 9.79 20.03
C ASP A 250 -3.74 10.21 21.32
N PHE A 251 -3.17 9.27 22.06
CA PHE A 251 -2.35 9.57 23.24
C PHE A 251 -1.13 10.41 22.88
N GLN A 252 -0.45 10.05 21.78
CA GLN A 252 0.72 10.78 21.33
C GLN A 252 0.37 12.22 20.89
N ALA A 253 -0.77 12.42 20.23
CA ALA A 253 -1.26 13.72 19.77
C ALA A 253 -1.74 14.63 20.92
N ASN A 254 -2.31 14.05 21.97
CA ASN A 254 -2.81 14.77 23.15
C ASN A 254 -1.76 14.97 24.26
N GLY A 255 -0.49 14.66 23.99
CA GLY A 255 0.61 14.88 24.93
C GLY A 255 0.79 13.79 25.99
N ASP A 256 0.02 12.70 25.94
CA ASP A 256 0.20 11.53 26.81
C ASP A 256 1.19 10.53 26.19
N ALA A 257 2.45 10.96 26.06
CA ALA A 257 3.50 10.14 25.48
C ALA A 257 3.78 8.87 26.30
N ALA A 258 3.52 8.87 27.61
CA ALA A 258 3.73 7.71 28.47
C ALA A 258 2.73 6.60 28.15
N GLN A 259 1.44 6.93 28.00
CA GLN A 259 0.42 5.97 27.62
C GLN A 259 0.61 5.51 26.16
N ALA A 260 0.97 6.43 25.25
CA ALA A 260 1.32 6.06 23.87
C ALA A 260 2.46 5.04 23.84
N HIS A 261 3.53 5.27 24.61
CA HIS A 261 4.66 4.36 24.72
C HIS A 261 4.26 3.00 25.32
N LYS A 262 3.41 2.99 26.33
CA LYS A 262 2.89 1.77 26.97
C LYS A 262 2.09 0.92 25.98
N VAL A 263 1.12 1.52 25.27
CA VAL A 263 0.32 0.79 24.28
C VAL A 263 1.20 0.32 23.12
N ALA A 264 2.13 1.16 22.66
CA ALA A 264 3.07 0.77 21.60
C ALA A 264 3.99 -0.38 22.03
N GLY A 265 4.34 -0.46 23.32
CA GLY A 265 5.08 -1.57 23.91
C GLY A 265 4.40 -2.93 23.72
N ASN A 266 3.07 -2.96 23.61
CA ASN A 266 2.36 -4.19 23.30
C ASN A 266 2.77 -4.73 21.93
N PHE A 267 3.04 -3.91 20.92
CA PHE A 267 3.48 -4.41 19.61
C PHE A 267 4.87 -5.06 19.64
N ASP A 268 5.68 -4.70 20.64
CA ASP A 268 7.02 -5.26 20.87
C ASP A 268 6.96 -6.55 21.70
N THR A 269 5.98 -6.66 22.61
CA THR A 269 5.83 -7.81 23.52
C THR A 269 4.73 -8.78 23.13
N LEU A 270 3.86 -8.42 22.17
CA LEU A 270 2.79 -9.27 21.68
C LEU A 270 3.46 -10.59 21.28
N PRO A 271 3.06 -11.73 21.87
CA PRO A 271 3.60 -13.00 21.45
C PRO A 271 3.26 -13.13 19.99
N TRP A 272 4.24 -12.93 19.12
CA TRP A 272 4.06 -13.15 17.69
C TRP A 272 3.59 -14.58 17.58
N PRO A 273 2.33 -14.85 17.16
CA PRO A 273 1.90 -16.21 17.13
C PRO A 273 2.48 -16.75 15.81
N PRO A 274 3.35 -17.76 15.83
CA PRO A 274 3.62 -18.58 14.64
C PRO A 274 2.33 -19.11 13.99
N LEU A 275 1.19 -19.03 14.70
CA LEU A 275 -0.15 -19.15 14.13
C LEU A 275 -0.55 -18.03 13.16
N LYS A 276 0.29 -17.06 12.78
CA LYS A 276 -0.03 -16.06 11.73
C LYS A 276 1.00 -15.99 10.59
N SER A 277 2.20 -16.54 10.75
CA SER A 277 3.11 -16.68 9.59
C SER A 277 2.51 -17.70 8.63
N ALA A 278 2.10 -17.24 7.45
CA ALA A 278 1.59 -18.13 6.41
C ALA A 278 2.63 -19.18 6.03
N TRP A 279 3.92 -18.82 6.01
CA TRP A 279 5.02 -19.76 5.77
C TRP A 279 5.02 -20.85 6.86
N TRP A 280 5.04 -20.49 8.13
CA TRP A 280 5.09 -21.46 9.21
C TRP A 280 3.86 -22.37 9.24
N GLN A 281 2.67 -21.79 9.14
CA GLN A 281 1.42 -22.56 9.11
C GLN A 281 1.43 -23.58 7.97
N ALA A 282 1.78 -23.13 6.75
CA ALA A 282 1.72 -23.94 5.55
C ALA A 282 2.83 -25.00 5.49
N MET A 283 4.07 -24.60 5.81
CA MET A 283 5.27 -25.38 5.53
C MET A 283 5.73 -26.21 6.72
N VAL A 284 5.41 -25.80 7.94
CA VAL A 284 5.89 -26.47 9.16
C VAL A 284 4.75 -27.12 9.92
N ALA A 285 3.72 -26.35 10.26
CA ALA A 285 2.54 -26.90 10.90
C ALA A 285 1.65 -27.70 9.93
N LYS A 286 1.95 -27.66 8.62
CA LYS A 286 1.24 -28.38 7.55
C LYS A 286 -0.27 -28.12 7.56
N LYS A 287 -0.68 -26.96 8.06
CA LYS A 287 -2.08 -26.52 8.06
C LYS A 287 -2.45 -26.07 6.66
N LYS A 288 -3.70 -26.32 6.28
CA LYS A 288 -4.25 -25.72 5.06
C LYS A 288 -4.27 -24.20 5.24
N THR A 289 -3.48 -23.52 4.42
CA THR A 289 -3.25 -22.08 4.52
C THR A 289 -3.35 -21.46 3.13
N ALA A 290 -4.05 -20.33 3.01
CA ALA A 290 -4.05 -19.57 1.76
C ALA A 290 -2.68 -18.90 1.57
N LEU A 291 -2.20 -18.82 0.34
CA LEU A 291 -1.13 -17.91 -0.05
C LEU A 291 -1.67 -16.51 0.15
N THR A 292 -1.19 -15.82 1.17
CA THR A 292 -1.66 -14.48 1.52
C THR A 292 -0.80 -13.42 0.84
N PRO A 293 -1.40 -12.30 0.41
CA PRO A 293 -0.61 -11.10 0.15
C PRO A 293 0.02 -10.57 1.46
N PHE A 294 0.93 -9.62 1.34
CA PHE A 294 1.42 -8.87 2.50
C PHE A 294 0.25 -8.11 3.15
N HIS A 295 0.20 -8.07 4.48
CA HIS A 295 -0.96 -7.57 5.23
C HIS A 295 -0.75 -6.14 5.75
N ASP A 296 -1.73 -5.27 5.53
CA ASP A 296 -1.72 -3.88 6.03
C ASP A 296 -1.61 -3.79 7.55
N GLU A 297 -2.13 -4.78 8.29
CA GLU A 297 -2.00 -4.84 9.76
C GLU A 297 -0.55 -4.80 10.22
N VAL A 298 0.37 -5.43 9.48
CA VAL A 298 1.80 -5.49 9.86
C VAL A 298 2.43 -4.12 9.73
N GLN A 299 2.13 -3.43 8.63
CA GLN A 299 2.54 -2.05 8.41
C GLN A 299 1.91 -1.11 9.44
N GLY A 300 0.65 -1.37 9.81
CA GLY A 300 -0.05 -0.70 10.89
C GLY A 300 0.65 -0.87 12.24
N ASP A 301 1.04 -2.08 12.61
CA ASP A 301 1.71 -2.29 13.90
C ASP A 301 3.10 -1.63 13.94
N TYR A 302 3.82 -1.67 12.82
CA TYR A 302 5.09 -0.96 12.66
C TYR A 302 4.92 0.56 12.80
N CYS A 303 3.98 1.16 12.06
CA CYS A 303 3.76 2.60 12.11
C CYS A 303 3.33 3.05 13.52
N ALA A 304 2.52 2.26 14.24
CA ALA A 304 2.20 2.51 15.63
C ALA A 304 3.44 2.49 16.55
N ALA A 305 4.36 1.53 16.35
CA ALA A 305 5.64 1.50 17.07
C ALA A 305 6.50 2.75 16.79
N VAL A 306 6.52 3.23 15.55
CA VAL A 306 7.20 4.50 15.18
C VAL A 306 6.59 5.69 15.91
N ILE A 307 5.25 5.82 15.88
CA ILE A 307 4.52 6.94 16.49
C ILE A 307 4.72 6.95 18.01
N GLY A 308 4.60 5.79 18.66
CA GLY A 308 4.78 5.62 20.10
C GLY A 308 6.23 5.61 20.57
N LYS A 309 7.20 5.92 19.69
CA LYS A 309 8.64 5.93 20.00
C LYS A 309 9.13 4.61 20.62
N ARG A 310 8.65 3.49 20.08
CA ARG A 310 8.89 2.14 20.61
C ARG A 310 9.17 1.14 19.48
N VAL A 311 10.00 1.53 18.51
CA VAL A 311 10.57 0.55 17.58
C VAL A 311 11.58 -0.27 18.36
N GLY A 312 11.18 -1.47 18.76
CA GLY A 312 11.98 -2.41 19.54
C GLY A 312 12.25 -3.73 18.79
N PRO A 313 13.03 -4.64 19.40
CA PRO A 313 13.42 -5.89 18.77
C PRO A 313 12.26 -6.80 18.34
N GLY A 314 11.14 -6.79 19.07
CA GLY A 314 9.96 -7.60 18.74
C GLY A 314 9.22 -7.08 17.51
N ALA A 315 9.02 -5.75 17.44
CA ALA A 315 8.46 -5.12 16.23
C ALA A 315 9.38 -5.33 15.02
N ALA A 316 10.69 -5.17 15.22
CA ALA A 316 11.72 -5.39 14.20
C ALA A 316 11.66 -6.82 13.65
N LYS A 317 11.60 -7.80 14.56
CA LYS A 317 11.53 -9.23 14.25
C LYS A 317 10.27 -9.60 13.47
N ARG A 318 9.13 -9.07 13.89
CA ARG A 318 7.84 -9.31 13.25
C ARG A 318 7.82 -8.84 11.80
N LEU A 319 8.19 -7.57 11.55
CA LEU A 319 8.18 -7.02 10.20
C LEU A 319 9.17 -7.76 9.29
N THR A 320 10.38 -8.00 9.80
CA THR A 320 11.45 -8.73 9.09
C THR A 320 10.98 -10.14 8.71
N GLN A 321 10.47 -10.92 9.66
CA GLN A 321 10.04 -12.30 9.41
C GLN A 321 8.90 -12.37 8.39
N LEU A 322 7.86 -11.56 8.56
CA LEU A 322 6.70 -11.57 7.67
C LEU A 322 7.06 -11.17 6.24
N THR A 323 7.91 -10.16 6.10
CA THR A 323 8.42 -9.73 4.79
C THR A 323 9.14 -10.89 4.11
N TYR A 324 10.03 -11.58 4.83
CA TYR A 324 10.77 -12.71 4.29
C TYR A 324 9.88 -13.91 3.94
N ASP A 325 8.96 -14.26 4.84
CA ASP A 325 8.03 -15.38 4.67
C ASP A 325 7.16 -15.20 3.41
N VAL A 326 6.68 -13.98 3.17
CA VAL A 326 5.88 -13.64 1.99
C VAL A 326 6.70 -13.80 0.70
N ILE A 327 7.92 -13.25 0.65
CA ILE A 327 8.81 -13.39 -0.52
C ILE A 327 9.09 -14.88 -0.80
N ARG A 328 9.42 -15.63 0.24
CA ARG A 328 9.79 -17.05 0.13
C ARG A 328 8.60 -17.91 -0.31
N LEU A 329 7.41 -17.65 0.22
CA LEU A 329 6.18 -18.33 -0.22
C LEU A 329 5.92 -18.07 -1.70
N GLN A 330 6.07 -16.83 -2.15
CA GLN A 330 5.87 -16.48 -3.55
C GLN A 330 6.89 -17.10 -4.49
N ASP A 331 8.18 -17.06 -4.12
CA ASP A 331 9.23 -17.69 -4.91
C ASP A 331 8.97 -19.20 -5.05
N ARG A 332 8.52 -19.86 -3.96
CA ARG A 332 8.14 -21.28 -4.01
C ARG A 332 6.86 -21.53 -4.82
N TRP A 333 5.87 -20.65 -4.74
CA TRP A 333 4.66 -20.73 -5.55
C TRP A 333 4.93 -20.58 -7.05
N TYR A 334 5.97 -19.81 -7.40
CA TYR A 334 6.42 -19.64 -8.78
C TYR A 334 7.16 -20.87 -9.34
N GLY A 335 7.67 -21.72 -8.46
CA GLY A 335 8.35 -22.97 -8.82
C GLY A 335 9.71 -22.72 -9.46
N ASP A 336 10.03 -23.45 -10.53
CA ASP A 336 11.33 -23.37 -11.21
C ASP A 336 11.51 -22.09 -12.05
N LYS A 337 10.46 -21.29 -12.22
CA LYS A 337 10.54 -20.00 -12.93
C LYS A 337 11.01 -18.91 -11.96
N SER A 338 11.73 -17.92 -12.48
CA SER A 338 11.99 -16.69 -11.72
C SER A 338 10.74 -15.81 -11.71
N ARG A 339 10.27 -15.46 -10.50
CA ARG A 339 9.23 -14.45 -10.32
C ARG A 339 9.82 -13.06 -10.60
N PRO A 340 9.13 -12.18 -11.35
CA PRO A 340 9.49 -10.77 -11.41
C PRO A 340 9.52 -10.16 -10.00
N ARG A 341 10.68 -9.64 -9.58
CA ARG A 341 10.80 -8.99 -8.27
C ARG A 341 9.91 -7.75 -8.22
N GLY A 342 9.32 -7.48 -7.06
CA GLY A 342 8.36 -6.41 -6.88
C GLY A 342 6.96 -6.67 -7.40
N GLU A 343 6.67 -7.84 -7.99
CA GLU A 343 5.29 -8.29 -8.23
C GLU A 343 4.86 -9.30 -7.16
N MET A 344 3.58 -9.35 -6.82
CA MET A 344 3.06 -10.30 -5.85
C MET A 344 1.74 -10.94 -6.30
N TYR A 345 1.47 -12.13 -5.77
CA TYR A 345 0.14 -12.75 -5.81
C TYR A 345 -0.93 -11.81 -5.24
N GLY A 346 -1.94 -11.49 -6.04
CA GLY A 346 -3.12 -10.73 -5.64
C GLY A 346 -4.33 -11.65 -5.44
N ALA A 347 -4.75 -11.84 -4.19
CA ALA A 347 -5.88 -12.73 -3.85
C ALA A 347 -7.26 -12.06 -4.00
N GLU A 348 -7.32 -10.74 -4.19
CA GLU A 348 -8.58 -9.99 -4.03
C GLU A 348 -9.67 -10.41 -5.03
N ASN A 349 -9.30 -10.92 -6.21
CA ASN A 349 -10.25 -11.29 -7.27
C ASN A 349 -10.03 -12.69 -7.86
N HIS A 350 -9.18 -13.51 -7.23
CA HIS A 350 -8.91 -14.89 -7.64
C HIS A 350 -9.25 -15.89 -6.54
N PRO A 351 -9.63 -17.14 -6.88
CA PRO A 351 -9.68 -18.20 -5.88
C PRO A 351 -8.35 -18.22 -5.11
N PRO A 352 -8.38 -18.24 -3.78
CA PRO A 352 -7.17 -18.28 -2.98
C PRO A 352 -6.35 -19.50 -3.40
N VAL A 353 -5.06 -19.28 -3.68
CA VAL A 353 -4.12 -20.39 -3.85
C VAL A 353 -3.92 -20.98 -2.46
N PHE A 354 -4.31 -22.23 -2.27
CA PHE A 354 -4.07 -22.91 -1.00
C PHE A 354 -2.76 -23.71 -1.03
N ILE A 355 -2.20 -23.85 0.17
CA ILE A 355 -1.09 -24.72 0.48
C ILE A 355 -1.63 -25.76 1.45
N THR A 356 -1.54 -27.04 1.08
CA THR A 356 -2.06 -28.18 1.85
C THR A 356 -0.90 -29.16 2.06
N ASP A 357 -0.60 -29.49 3.31
CA ASP A 357 0.52 -30.37 3.68
C ASP A 357 1.88 -29.93 3.07
N GLY A 358 2.17 -28.62 3.11
CA GLY A 358 3.42 -28.05 2.58
C GLY A 358 3.53 -28.04 1.05
N LYS A 359 2.44 -28.35 0.33
CA LYS A 359 2.38 -28.36 -1.14
C LYS A 359 1.33 -27.38 -1.64
N PHE A 360 1.69 -26.59 -2.65
CA PHE A 360 0.76 -25.70 -3.31
C PHE A 360 -0.28 -26.51 -4.11
N GLU A 361 -1.56 -26.20 -3.96
CA GLU A 361 -2.64 -26.80 -4.74
C GLU A 361 -2.58 -26.37 -6.22
N SER A 362 -1.93 -25.23 -6.51
CA SER A 362 -1.59 -24.78 -7.87
C SER A 362 -0.31 -23.94 -7.86
N LEU A 363 0.50 -24.04 -8.93
CA LEU A 363 1.70 -23.22 -9.12
C LEU A 363 1.45 -22.13 -10.17
N ALA A 364 2.09 -20.98 -9.99
CA ALA A 364 1.97 -19.85 -10.92
C ALA A 364 2.59 -20.12 -12.29
N GLY A 365 3.48 -21.13 -12.39
CA GLY A 365 4.26 -21.42 -13.58
C GLY A 365 3.46 -21.62 -14.89
N GLY A 366 2.13 -21.81 -14.82
CA GLY A 366 1.24 -21.83 -15.98
C GLY A 366 0.32 -20.62 -16.16
N ARG A 367 0.35 -19.61 -15.27
CA ARG A 367 -0.64 -18.51 -15.18
C ARG A 367 -0.03 -17.17 -14.72
N PRO A 368 0.85 -16.54 -15.53
CA PRO A 368 1.48 -15.26 -15.17
C PRO A 368 0.47 -14.12 -14.97
N GLU A 369 -0.75 -14.24 -15.50
CA GLU A 369 -1.86 -13.29 -15.28
C GLU A 369 -2.38 -13.24 -13.84
N ILE A 370 -1.96 -14.16 -12.95
CA ILE A 370 -2.35 -14.17 -11.54
C ILE A 370 -1.39 -13.31 -10.68
N LEU A 371 -0.21 -12.94 -11.22
CA LEU A 371 0.73 -12.04 -10.55
C LEU A 371 0.31 -10.58 -10.68
N LEU A 372 -0.83 -10.21 -10.14
CA LEU A 372 -1.39 -8.91 -10.45
C LEU A 372 -2.09 -8.38 -9.20
N ALA A 373 -1.34 -7.60 -8.41
CA ALA A 373 -1.87 -6.57 -7.53
C ALA A 373 -0.83 -5.45 -7.33
N SER A 374 -1.08 -4.34 -8.01
CA SER A 374 -0.25 -3.13 -8.11
C SER A 374 0.14 -2.43 -6.82
N ARG A 375 -0.68 -2.45 -5.77
CA ARG A 375 -0.29 -1.94 -4.46
C ARG A 375 0.58 -2.92 -3.70
N LEU A 376 0.22 -4.19 -3.78
CA LEU A 376 0.76 -5.29 -3.00
C LEU A 376 2.24 -5.56 -3.33
N GLY A 377 2.61 -5.55 -4.62
CA GLY A 377 4.00 -5.68 -5.06
C GLY A 377 4.91 -4.54 -4.54
N PRO A 378 4.61 -3.27 -4.85
CA PRO A 378 5.28 -2.12 -4.25
C PRO A 378 5.27 -2.09 -2.72
N GLN A 379 4.21 -2.56 -2.06
CA GLN A 379 4.14 -2.63 -0.60
C GLN A 379 5.22 -3.56 -0.04
N ILE A 380 5.46 -4.72 -0.67
CA ILE A 380 6.56 -5.60 -0.24
C ILE A 380 7.93 -4.93 -0.42
N LEU A 381 8.11 -4.08 -1.43
CA LEU A 381 9.35 -3.31 -1.61
C LEU A 381 9.56 -2.33 -0.45
N TRP A 382 8.50 -1.63 -0.04
CA TRP A 382 8.56 -0.76 1.12
C TRP A 382 8.88 -1.53 2.40
N ALA A 383 8.23 -2.67 2.62
CA ALA A 383 8.51 -3.54 3.77
C ALA A 383 9.95 -4.10 3.75
N CYS A 384 10.51 -4.41 2.57
CA CYS A 384 11.92 -4.77 2.42
C CYS A 384 12.84 -3.63 2.86
N ALA A 385 12.58 -2.40 2.41
CA ALA A 385 13.38 -1.23 2.78
C ALA A 385 13.35 -0.98 4.30
N GLN A 386 12.19 -1.12 4.94
CA GLN A 386 12.05 -1.02 6.40
C GLN A 386 12.76 -2.17 7.13
N SER A 387 12.60 -3.40 6.66
CA SER A 387 13.26 -4.58 7.24
C SER A 387 14.79 -4.45 7.18
N LEU A 388 15.34 -3.90 6.10
CA LEU A 388 16.78 -3.62 5.98
C LEU A 388 17.26 -2.56 7.00
N GLN A 389 16.48 -1.51 7.25
CA GLN A 389 16.80 -0.53 8.30
C GLN A 389 16.75 -1.20 9.69
N LEU A 390 15.73 -2.01 9.95
CA LEU A 390 15.54 -2.71 11.20
C LEU A 390 16.66 -3.72 11.47
N MET A 391 17.03 -4.56 10.49
CA MET A 391 18.12 -5.53 10.64
C MET A 391 19.48 -4.87 10.86
N ARG A 392 19.69 -3.63 10.38
CA ARG A 392 20.89 -2.86 10.68
C ARG A 392 20.97 -2.46 12.15
N VAL A 393 19.86 -2.06 12.74
CA VAL A 393 19.79 -1.58 14.14
C VAL A 393 19.58 -2.71 15.14
N PHE A 394 18.86 -3.76 14.72
CA PHE A 394 18.57 -4.97 15.48
C PHE A 394 19.04 -6.18 14.67
N PRO A 395 20.35 -6.53 14.72
CA PRO A 395 20.87 -7.70 14.00
C PRO A 395 20.13 -9.00 14.33
N ASP A 396 19.69 -9.13 15.57
CA ASP A 396 18.92 -10.27 16.08
C ASP A 396 17.42 -10.26 15.69
N ALA A 397 16.98 -9.26 14.90
CA ALA A 397 15.62 -9.23 14.36
C ALA A 397 15.33 -10.46 13.49
N TRP A 398 16.35 -11.10 12.93
CA TRP A 398 16.20 -12.35 12.21
C TRP A 398 16.51 -13.58 13.07
N GLU A 399 17.63 -13.59 13.79
CA GLU A 399 18.18 -14.82 14.37
C GLU A 399 17.36 -15.41 15.53
N GLY A 400 17.37 -16.73 15.64
CA GLY A 400 17.01 -17.44 16.87
C GLY A 400 15.52 -17.56 17.15
N TRP A 401 14.64 -17.22 16.19
CA TRP A 401 13.20 -17.36 16.42
C TRP A 401 12.78 -18.82 16.50
N PHE A 402 13.16 -19.60 15.49
CA PHE A 402 12.76 -20.99 15.41
C PHE A 402 13.61 -21.86 16.34
N LYS A 403 14.89 -21.52 16.49
CA LYS A 403 15.87 -22.24 17.30
C LYS A 403 15.52 -22.26 18.80
N GLY A 404 14.88 -21.22 19.32
CA GLY A 404 14.56 -21.11 20.75
C GLY A 404 13.14 -21.55 21.14
N LYS A 405 12.23 -21.74 20.17
CA LYS A 405 10.81 -22.00 20.45
C LYS A 405 10.27 -23.33 19.90
N TYR A 406 11.00 -24.01 19.01
CA TYR A 406 10.53 -25.24 18.37
C TYR A 406 11.59 -26.33 18.43
N GLU A 407 11.33 -27.38 19.22
CA GLU A 407 12.20 -28.55 19.38
C GLU A 407 12.38 -29.37 18.09
N ARG A 408 11.51 -29.17 17.10
CA ARG A 408 11.62 -29.79 15.78
C ARG A 408 11.45 -28.75 14.69
N ALA A 409 12.57 -28.30 14.13
CA ALA A 409 12.58 -27.85 12.75
C ALA A 409 11.95 -28.95 11.87
N PRO A 410 11.16 -28.61 10.83
CA PRO A 410 10.77 -29.59 9.82
C PRO A 410 11.99 -30.36 9.31
N GLU A 411 11.79 -31.62 8.95
CA GLU A 411 12.84 -32.41 8.31
C GLU A 411 13.40 -31.66 7.08
N GLY A 412 14.72 -31.44 7.05
CA GLY A 412 15.39 -30.69 5.98
C GLY A 412 15.32 -29.15 6.09
N TRP A 413 14.84 -28.59 7.21
CA TRP A 413 14.80 -27.14 7.41
C TRP A 413 15.99 -26.63 8.24
N SER A 414 16.60 -25.54 7.76
CA SER A 414 17.48 -24.66 8.54
C SER A 414 17.00 -23.21 8.43
N GLU A 415 17.18 -22.44 9.50
CA GLU A 415 17.01 -20.98 9.48
C GLU A 415 18.10 -20.43 8.55
N PRO A 416 17.77 -19.74 7.43
CA PRO A 416 18.80 -19.17 6.57
C PRO A 416 19.65 -18.15 7.34
N PRO A 417 20.94 -17.97 7.02
CA PRO A 417 21.77 -16.96 7.66
C PRO A 417 21.21 -15.55 7.46
N ALA A 418 21.41 -14.64 8.43
CA ALA A 418 20.97 -13.25 8.32
C ALA A 418 21.51 -12.52 7.07
N ALA A 419 22.70 -12.91 6.60
CA ALA A 419 23.28 -12.40 5.36
C ALA A 419 22.46 -12.77 4.11
N GLU A 420 21.90 -13.98 4.06
CA GLU A 420 21.03 -14.44 2.95
C GLU A 420 19.69 -13.69 2.95
N VAL A 421 19.12 -13.46 4.13
CA VAL A 421 17.88 -12.68 4.29
C VAL A 421 18.09 -11.23 3.86
N ASN A 422 19.18 -10.60 4.30
CA ASN A 422 19.57 -9.26 3.84
C ASN A 422 19.73 -9.20 2.32
N ALA A 423 20.43 -10.18 1.73
CA ALA A 423 20.62 -10.26 0.29
C ALA A 423 19.28 -10.43 -0.45
N THR A 424 18.35 -11.19 0.12
CA THR A 424 17.00 -11.39 -0.44
C THR A 424 16.20 -10.10 -0.44
N PHE A 425 16.16 -9.35 0.68
CA PHE A 425 15.48 -8.06 0.73
C PHE A 425 16.09 -7.03 -0.21
N ARG A 426 17.43 -6.97 -0.30
CA ARG A 426 18.11 -6.08 -1.24
C ARG A 426 17.76 -6.43 -2.68
N ARG A 427 17.81 -7.72 -3.03
CA ARG A 427 17.43 -8.19 -4.37
C ARG A 427 15.99 -7.83 -4.70
N GLU A 428 15.05 -8.11 -3.80
CA GLU A 428 13.63 -7.78 -3.99
C GLU A 428 13.44 -6.26 -4.20
N LEU A 429 14.08 -5.44 -3.37
CA LEU A 429 14.03 -3.97 -3.45
C LEU A 429 14.67 -3.42 -4.73
N ASP A 430 15.91 -3.82 -5.03
CA ASP A 430 16.69 -3.31 -6.16
C ASP A 430 16.08 -3.70 -7.50
N GLU A 431 15.86 -5.00 -7.71
CA GLU A 431 15.29 -5.52 -8.95
C GLU A 431 13.82 -5.10 -9.08
N GLY A 432 13.07 -5.06 -7.98
CA GLY A 432 11.68 -4.64 -7.97
C GLY A 432 11.49 -3.17 -8.35
N LEU A 433 12.27 -2.26 -7.78
CA LEU A 433 12.20 -0.84 -8.20
C LEU A 433 12.61 -0.66 -9.65
N ARG A 434 13.56 -1.45 -10.17
CA ARG A 434 13.95 -1.41 -11.60
C ARG A 434 12.83 -1.94 -12.49
N TYR A 435 12.15 -3.00 -12.06
CA TYR A 435 10.97 -3.52 -12.73
C TYR A 435 9.89 -2.43 -12.86
N TRP A 436 9.50 -1.81 -11.74
CA TRP A 436 8.48 -0.77 -11.73
C TRP A 436 8.88 0.51 -12.47
N ARG A 437 10.17 0.91 -12.41
CA ARG A 437 10.68 2.02 -13.24
C ARG A 437 10.55 1.71 -14.72
N LYS A 438 10.84 0.48 -15.14
CA LYS A 438 10.68 0.05 -16.53
C LYS A 438 9.20 0.02 -16.94
N ASP A 439 8.31 -0.51 -16.10
CA ASP A 439 6.86 -0.53 -16.39
C ASP A 439 6.32 0.91 -16.53
N TRP A 440 6.66 1.79 -15.59
CA TRP A 440 6.37 3.22 -15.64
C TRP A 440 6.90 3.88 -16.92
N GLN A 441 8.17 3.70 -17.27
CA GLN A 441 8.76 4.29 -18.48
C GLN A 441 8.13 3.76 -19.77
N THR A 442 7.65 2.52 -19.76
CA THR A 442 7.01 1.89 -20.92
C THR A 442 5.59 2.40 -21.12
N ARG A 443 4.86 2.69 -20.03
CA ARG A 443 3.41 2.95 -20.05
C ARG A 443 3.03 4.40 -19.80
N GLY A 444 3.86 5.12 -19.04
CA GLY A 444 3.54 6.43 -18.49
C GLY A 444 2.66 6.40 -17.24
N TYR A 445 2.31 5.21 -16.72
CA TYR A 445 1.52 5.04 -15.49
C TYR A 445 1.74 3.66 -14.85
N ILE A 446 1.54 3.59 -13.53
CA ILE A 446 1.45 2.37 -12.73
C ILE A 446 0.02 1.84 -12.79
N ARG A 447 -0.14 0.62 -13.28
CA ARG A 447 -1.45 -0.01 -13.46
C ARG A 447 -1.94 -0.61 -12.14
N PRO A 448 -3.25 -0.86 -11.95
CA PRO A 448 -3.77 -1.63 -10.82
C PRO A 448 -3.36 -3.10 -10.86
N HIS A 449 -3.01 -3.60 -12.05
CA HIS A 449 -2.77 -5.02 -12.31
C HIS A 449 -3.85 -5.84 -11.60
N TRP A 450 -5.12 -5.73 -11.98
CA TRP A 450 -6.16 -6.64 -11.51
C TRP A 450 -6.53 -7.58 -12.62
N SER A 451 -6.31 -8.89 -12.42
CA SER A 451 -7.01 -9.88 -13.23
C SER A 451 -8.41 -10.05 -12.66
N ILE A 452 -9.30 -9.19 -13.13
CA ILE A 452 -10.73 -9.43 -12.97
C ILE A 452 -11.03 -10.66 -13.83
N GLY A 453 -11.45 -11.76 -13.20
CA GLY A 453 -11.72 -13.02 -13.89
C GLY A 453 -12.71 -12.84 -15.06
N ASP A 454 -12.85 -13.87 -15.89
CA ASP A 454 -13.62 -13.83 -17.15
C ASP A 454 -15.10 -13.40 -17.02
N LYS A 455 -15.60 -13.29 -15.79
CA LYS A 455 -16.96 -12.86 -15.45
C LYS A 455 -17.20 -11.36 -15.58
N PHE A 456 -16.17 -10.54 -15.76
CA PHE A 456 -16.34 -9.09 -15.96
C PHE A 456 -15.97 -8.68 -17.39
N PRO A 457 -16.90 -8.09 -18.16
CA PRO A 457 -16.68 -7.69 -19.55
C PRO A 457 -15.60 -6.59 -19.72
N THR A 458 -15.07 -6.05 -18.62
CA THR A 458 -14.05 -4.99 -18.55
C THR A 458 -12.63 -5.50 -18.27
N LYS A 459 -12.35 -6.82 -18.33
CA LYS A 459 -11.02 -7.40 -18.00
C LYS A 459 -9.83 -6.67 -18.65
N HIS A 460 -9.89 -6.38 -19.95
CA HIS A 460 -8.83 -5.63 -20.65
C HIS A 460 -8.70 -4.17 -20.21
N TYR A 461 -9.81 -3.56 -19.79
CA TYR A 461 -9.84 -2.17 -19.34
C TYR A 461 -9.00 -1.99 -18.08
N TRP A 462 -9.27 -2.78 -17.04
CA TRP A 462 -8.58 -2.64 -15.75
C TRP A 462 -7.11 -3.04 -15.81
N GLN A 463 -6.78 -4.07 -16.59
CA GLN A 463 -5.40 -4.55 -16.71
C GLN A 463 -4.48 -3.62 -17.49
N HIS A 464 -5.01 -2.79 -18.38
CA HIS A 464 -4.21 -2.07 -19.37
C HIS A 464 -4.59 -0.61 -19.57
N ARG A 465 -5.65 -0.10 -18.97
CA ARG A 465 -6.12 1.28 -19.23
C ARG A 465 -6.23 2.13 -17.98
N VAL A 466 -6.11 1.56 -16.80
CA VAL A 466 -6.27 2.28 -15.54
C VAL A 466 -4.92 2.45 -14.85
N SER A 467 -4.74 3.61 -14.23
CA SER A 467 -3.68 3.91 -13.28
C SER A 467 -4.21 3.79 -11.85
N GLU A 468 -3.42 3.31 -10.89
CA GLU A 468 -3.83 3.04 -9.50
C GLU A 468 -2.88 3.70 -8.49
N THR A 469 -3.43 4.46 -7.52
CA THR A 469 -2.67 5.33 -6.61
C THR A 469 -1.84 4.56 -5.58
N GLY A 470 -2.34 3.45 -5.05
CA GLY A 470 -1.69 2.66 -4.00
C GLY A 470 -0.30 2.16 -4.41
N GLY A 471 -0.17 1.70 -5.66
CA GLY A 471 1.10 1.35 -6.28
C GLY A 471 2.09 2.52 -6.29
N TYR A 472 1.66 3.73 -6.66
CA TYR A 472 2.52 4.92 -6.54
C TYR A 472 2.90 5.21 -5.09
N ALA A 473 1.93 5.18 -4.17
CA ALA A 473 2.16 5.48 -2.78
C ALA A 473 3.23 4.56 -2.18
N HIS A 474 3.11 3.26 -2.40
CA HIS A 474 4.09 2.30 -1.91
C HIS A 474 5.43 2.36 -2.63
N LEU A 475 5.47 2.65 -3.95
CA LEU A 475 6.74 2.89 -4.66
C LEU A 475 7.46 4.14 -4.14
N VAL A 476 6.72 5.23 -3.88
CA VAL A 476 7.25 6.46 -3.28
C VAL A 476 7.78 6.17 -1.87
N ALA A 477 7.02 5.42 -1.04
CA ALA A 477 7.45 5.02 0.29
C ALA A 477 8.71 4.12 0.26
N ALA A 478 8.75 3.15 -0.66
CA ALA A 478 9.91 2.28 -0.86
C ALA A 478 11.15 3.09 -1.27
N CYS A 479 11.01 4.01 -2.22
CA CYS A 479 12.10 4.91 -2.63
C CYS A 479 12.57 5.78 -1.45
N ALA A 480 11.65 6.37 -0.68
CA ALA A 480 11.98 7.20 0.47
C ALA A 480 12.76 6.42 1.53
N CYS A 481 12.28 5.22 1.91
CA CYS A 481 12.97 4.36 2.86
C CYS A 481 14.32 3.85 2.33
N TYR A 482 14.45 3.64 1.01
CA TYR A 482 15.74 3.26 0.42
C TYR A 482 16.73 4.44 0.45
N VAL A 483 16.26 5.65 0.14
CA VAL A 483 17.06 6.88 0.27
C VAL A 483 17.56 7.06 1.71
N MET A 484 16.73 6.78 2.72
CA MET A 484 17.15 6.79 4.13
C MET A 484 18.19 5.70 4.44
N LEU A 485 18.02 4.50 3.90
CA LEU A 485 18.97 3.40 4.06
C LEU A 485 20.36 3.77 3.51
N LEU A 486 20.42 4.37 2.30
CA LEU A 486 21.65 4.86 1.68
C LEU A 486 22.32 5.96 2.52
N ASP A 487 21.54 6.79 3.20
CA ASP A 487 22.02 7.86 4.07
C ASP A 487 22.47 7.38 5.46
N GLY A 488 22.33 6.10 5.80
CA GLY A 488 22.59 5.63 7.16
C GLY A 488 21.50 6.01 8.17
N LYS A 489 20.33 6.47 7.72
CA LYS A 489 19.23 6.97 8.56
C LYS A 489 18.12 5.95 8.71
N ASN A 490 17.30 6.11 9.76
CA ASN A 490 16.10 5.31 9.99
C ASN A 490 14.84 6.19 9.90
N ASP A 491 13.76 5.67 9.32
CA ASP A 491 12.48 6.39 9.20
C ASP A 491 11.89 6.77 10.57
N TRP A 492 12.05 5.92 11.60
CA TRP A 492 11.52 6.18 12.94
C TRP A 492 12.25 7.29 13.69
N GLU A 493 13.55 7.46 13.45
CA GLU A 493 14.32 8.59 14.01
C GLU A 493 13.91 9.89 13.33
N LEU A 494 13.77 9.88 12.00
CA LEU A 494 13.34 11.04 11.23
C LEU A 494 11.91 11.45 11.56
N ALA A 495 11.02 10.49 11.84
CA ALA A 495 9.66 10.78 12.31
C ALA A 495 9.64 11.62 13.58
N GLN A 496 10.65 11.47 14.44
CA GLN A 496 10.75 12.18 15.71
C GLN A 496 11.55 13.48 15.63
N THR A 497 12.37 13.68 14.60
CA THR A 497 13.30 14.83 14.52
C THR A 497 12.95 15.83 13.43
N VAL A 498 12.38 15.37 12.30
CA VAL A 498 12.01 16.25 11.18
C VAL A 498 10.64 16.87 11.41
N ARG A 499 10.55 18.19 11.25
CA ARG A 499 9.33 18.99 11.37
C ARG A 499 9.14 19.88 10.15
N ALA A 500 7.88 20.19 9.84
CA ALA A 500 7.57 21.26 8.91
C ALA A 500 7.94 22.60 9.56
N PRO A 501 8.48 23.57 8.78
CA PRO A 501 8.59 24.94 9.23
C PRO A 501 7.22 25.48 9.68
N LYS A 502 7.21 26.31 10.74
CA LYS A 502 6.01 27.06 11.10
C LYS A 502 5.64 27.98 9.93
N ARG A 503 4.34 28.07 9.64
CA ARG A 503 3.82 29.03 8.65
C ARG A 503 3.92 30.45 9.16
#